data_AF-A0ABD8FUX2-F1
#
_entry.id   AF-A0ABD8FUX2-F1
#
_cell.length_a   1.000
_cell.length_b   1.000
_cell.length_c   1.000
_cell.angle_alpha   90.00
_cell.angle_beta   90.00
_cell.angle_gamma   90.00
#
_symmetry.space_group_name_H-M   'P 1'
#
loop_
_entity.id
_entity.type
_entity.pdbx_description
1 polymer ?
#
loop_
_entity_poly.entity_id
_entity_poly.type
_entity_poly.pdbx_seq_one_letter_code
_entity_poly.pdbx_strand_id
1 'polypeptide(L)'
;MNTQHDPKAPGDESGAGGNGADSAAPAPTAAASAATPSDTARLDAAAEGETRPNQIGDPAVLDGTRRWLERAVIGLNLCPFAKAVYVRNQVRIVVSEAPNAEVWFAEAEREMELLAETSADIIDTTLLVHPKLLRDFMDFNEFVGIVEERLEELELDGVLQVASFHPRFQFDGTAPDEIGNYTNRSPWPTLHLIREASIDRAVESMPDTDEIWKRNVATMEALGYDGWNALWNDDPEGAH
;
A
#
# COMPACT_ATOMS: atom_id res chain seq x y z
N MET A 1 22.28 7.92 9.19
CA MET A 1 21.36 8.83 9.93
C MET A 1 20.61 9.67 8.91
N ASN A 2 19.76 9.03 8.11
CA ASN A 2 18.84 9.74 7.22
C ASN A 2 17.48 9.02 7.32
N THR A 3 16.67 9.47 8.28
CA THR A 3 15.32 9.00 8.55
C THR A 3 14.40 9.28 7.36
N GLN A 4 13.76 8.23 6.82
CA GLN A 4 12.64 8.38 5.91
C GLN A 4 11.50 9.09 6.67
N HIS A 5 11.04 10.20 6.10
CA HIS A 5 10.10 11.13 6.70
C HIS A 5 8.68 10.57 6.61
N ASP A 6 8.18 10.00 7.71
CA ASP A 6 6.74 10.02 7.96
C ASP A 6 6.30 11.48 8.23
N PRO A 7 5.19 11.96 7.64
CA PRO A 7 4.64 13.26 7.99
C PRO A 7 4.14 13.24 9.43
N LYS A 8 4.99 13.73 10.34
CA LYS A 8 4.68 13.99 11.75
C LYS A 8 3.39 14.81 11.86
N ALA A 9 2.37 14.27 12.51
CA ALA A 9 1.19 15.03 12.93
C ALA A 9 1.64 16.19 13.84
N PRO A 10 1.22 17.45 13.59
CA PRO A 10 1.61 18.55 14.46
C PRO A 10 0.87 18.44 15.79
N GLY A 11 1.66 18.22 16.85
CA GLY A 11 1.22 18.25 18.23
C GLY A 11 0.74 19.62 18.66
N ASP A 12 -0.26 19.59 19.54
CA ASP A 12 -0.99 20.69 20.16
C ASP A 12 -0.05 21.53 21.06
N GLU A 13 0.30 22.75 20.64
CA GLU A 13 0.91 23.75 21.52
C GLU A 13 -0.07 24.89 21.79
N SER A 14 -0.59 24.88 23.02
CA SER A 14 -1.34 25.96 23.63
C SER A 14 -0.52 27.27 23.72
N GLY A 15 -1.01 28.33 23.08
CA GLY A 15 -0.46 29.68 23.20
C GLY A 15 -1.48 30.75 22.79
N ALA A 16 -1.89 31.58 23.74
CA ALA A 16 -3.01 32.51 23.66
C ALA A 16 -2.83 33.69 22.68
N GLY A 17 -3.95 34.16 22.08
CA GLY A 17 -4.10 35.56 21.68
C GLY A 17 -4.94 35.89 20.44
N GLY A 18 -6.24 36.16 20.62
CA GLY A 18 -6.90 37.37 20.11
C GLY A 18 -7.41 37.48 18.65
N ASN A 19 -8.75 37.45 18.53
CA ASN A 19 -9.66 38.29 17.72
C ASN A 19 -9.73 38.22 16.18
N GLY A 20 -10.99 38.08 15.70
CA GLY A 20 -11.51 38.64 14.44
C GLY A 20 -11.91 37.57 13.42
N ALA A 21 -13.13 37.03 13.45
CA ALA A 21 -14.35 37.53 12.80
C ALA A 21 -14.39 37.34 11.26
N ASP A 22 -15.47 36.66 10.85
CA ASP A 22 -16.13 36.69 9.52
C ASP A 22 -15.33 36.34 8.26
N SER A 23 -15.68 35.22 7.63
CA SER A 23 -16.71 35.28 6.56
C SER A 23 -16.90 33.90 5.91
N ALA A 24 -18.15 33.63 5.60
CA ALA A 24 -18.62 32.40 4.98
C ALA A 24 -18.42 32.39 3.45
N ALA A 25 -18.44 31.15 2.93
CA ALA A 25 -18.90 30.70 1.60
C ALA A 25 -17.83 30.40 0.52
N PRO A 26 -18.12 29.53 -0.48
CA PRO A 26 -19.17 28.52 -0.60
C PRO A 26 -18.63 27.09 -0.85
N ALA A 27 -19.47 26.08 -0.60
CA ALA A 27 -19.24 24.71 -1.03
C ALA A 27 -19.25 24.58 -2.57
N PRO A 28 -18.38 23.75 -3.18
CA PRO A 28 -18.60 23.27 -4.53
C PRO A 28 -19.22 21.87 -4.50
N THR A 29 -20.46 21.79 -4.99
CA THR A 29 -21.08 20.57 -5.53
C THR A 29 -20.29 20.09 -6.76
N ALA A 30 -19.86 18.82 -6.79
CA ALA A 30 -19.49 18.15 -8.03
C ALA A 30 -19.72 16.64 -7.93
N ALA A 31 -20.36 16.11 -8.97
CA ALA A 31 -20.94 14.79 -9.08
C ALA A 31 -19.91 13.65 -9.12
N ALA A 32 -20.22 12.55 -8.44
CA ALA A 32 -19.61 11.26 -8.68
C ALA A 32 -19.93 10.79 -10.11
N SER A 33 -18.90 10.63 -10.95
CA SER A 33 -19.03 9.95 -12.24
C SER A 33 -18.93 8.44 -11.99
N ALA A 34 -20.07 7.76 -12.01
CA ALA A 34 -20.14 6.30 -11.94
C ALA A 34 -19.39 5.65 -13.12
N ALA A 35 -18.58 4.64 -12.82
CA ALA A 35 -17.95 3.81 -13.84
C ALA A 35 -19.01 3.03 -14.63
N THR A 36 -18.89 3.02 -15.95
CA THR A 36 -19.78 2.31 -16.87
C THR A 36 -19.53 0.79 -16.76
N PRO A 37 -20.56 -0.08 -16.86
CA PRO A 37 -20.49 -1.54 -16.67
C PRO A 37 -19.53 -2.34 -17.58
N SER A 38 -18.73 -1.68 -18.42
CA SER A 38 -17.79 -2.32 -19.33
C SER A 38 -16.36 -2.43 -18.78
N ASP A 39 -16.03 -1.76 -17.67
CA ASP A 39 -14.70 -1.78 -17.04
C ASP A 39 -14.50 -2.96 -16.07
N THR A 40 -15.57 -3.42 -15.42
CA THR A 40 -15.56 -4.59 -14.51
C THR A 40 -15.24 -5.88 -15.27
N ALA A 41 -15.83 -6.06 -16.46
CA ALA A 41 -15.62 -7.25 -17.30
C ALA A 41 -14.16 -7.42 -17.82
N ARG A 42 -13.36 -6.35 -17.83
CA ARG A 42 -11.92 -6.43 -18.18
C ARG A 42 -11.04 -6.81 -17.00
N LEU A 43 -11.50 -6.60 -15.77
CA LEU A 43 -10.80 -7.05 -14.57
C LEU A 43 -10.99 -8.57 -14.38
N ASP A 44 -12.19 -9.07 -14.66
CA ASP A 44 -12.51 -10.51 -14.56
C ASP A 44 -11.73 -11.37 -15.57
N ALA A 45 -11.48 -10.84 -16.78
CA ALA A 45 -10.74 -11.56 -17.83
C ALA A 45 -9.23 -11.75 -17.52
N ALA A 46 -8.67 -11.00 -16.56
CA ALA A 46 -7.28 -11.14 -16.13
C ALA A 46 -7.08 -12.20 -15.03
N ALA A 47 -8.17 -12.86 -14.59
CA ALA A 47 -8.18 -13.81 -13.47
C ALA A 47 -8.10 -15.29 -13.87
N GLU A 48 -8.28 -15.65 -15.15
CA GLU A 48 -8.32 -17.06 -15.55
C GLU A 48 -7.03 -17.51 -16.28
N GLY A 49 -6.17 -18.23 -15.55
CA GLY A 49 -5.44 -19.37 -16.12
C GLY A 49 -4.02 -19.15 -16.68
N GLU A 50 -3.48 -17.93 -16.73
CA GLU A 50 -2.08 -17.72 -17.12
C GLU A 50 -1.23 -17.54 -15.84
N THR A 51 -0.30 -18.46 -15.58
CA THR A 51 0.76 -18.27 -14.58
C THR A 51 1.53 -17.00 -14.94
N ARG A 52 1.22 -15.88 -14.29
CA ARG A 52 2.00 -14.66 -14.43
C ARG A 52 3.42 -14.96 -13.93
N PRO A 53 4.48 -14.78 -14.73
CA PRO A 53 5.85 -15.19 -14.37
C PRO A 53 6.37 -14.49 -13.10
N ASN A 54 5.72 -13.40 -12.71
CA ASN A 54 6.06 -12.57 -11.54
C ASN A 54 5.30 -12.99 -10.26
N GLN A 55 4.78 -14.21 -10.16
CA GLN A 55 3.98 -14.68 -9.02
C GLN A 55 4.55 -16.00 -8.47
N ILE A 56 5.07 -15.99 -7.25
CA ILE A 56 5.84 -17.11 -6.68
C ILE A 56 5.28 -17.48 -5.30
N GLY A 57 5.15 -18.77 -5.04
CA GLY A 57 4.81 -19.33 -3.73
C GLY A 57 3.37 -19.85 -3.62
N ASP A 58 2.84 -19.91 -2.39
CA ASP A 58 1.54 -20.52 -2.08
C ASP A 58 0.37 -19.86 -2.87
N PRO A 59 -0.39 -20.62 -3.69
CA PRO A 59 -1.47 -20.07 -4.50
C PRO A 59 -2.57 -19.36 -3.70
N ALA A 60 -2.93 -19.85 -2.51
CA ALA A 60 -3.99 -19.25 -1.71
C ALA A 60 -3.56 -17.90 -1.14
N VAL A 61 -2.28 -17.78 -0.75
CA VAL A 61 -1.70 -16.52 -0.27
C VAL A 61 -1.56 -15.53 -1.43
N LEU A 62 -1.13 -16.00 -2.61
CA LEU A 62 -1.08 -15.18 -3.82
C LEU A 62 -2.45 -14.60 -4.16
N ASP A 63 -3.49 -15.44 -4.22
CA ASP A 63 -4.84 -15.00 -4.58
C ASP A 63 -5.44 -14.04 -3.55
N GLY A 64 -5.22 -14.28 -2.25
CA GLY A 64 -5.64 -13.33 -1.23
C GLY A 64 -4.88 -12.00 -1.29
N THR A 65 -3.59 -12.01 -1.67
CA THR A 65 -2.79 -10.80 -1.80
C THR A 65 -3.26 -9.98 -3.00
N ARG A 66 -3.54 -10.64 -4.13
CA ARG A 66 -4.13 -9.99 -5.31
C ARG A 66 -5.50 -9.40 -5.00
N ARG A 67 -6.37 -10.16 -4.34
CA ARG A 67 -7.69 -9.69 -3.94
C ARG A 67 -7.62 -8.45 -3.06
N TRP A 68 -6.70 -8.43 -2.10
CA TRP A 68 -6.44 -7.23 -1.28
C TRP A 68 -5.96 -6.05 -2.13
N LEU A 69 -4.98 -6.27 -3.02
CA LEU A 69 -4.45 -5.23 -3.91
C LEU A 69 -5.56 -4.67 -4.83
N GLU A 70 -6.40 -5.53 -5.40
CA GLU A 70 -7.48 -5.16 -6.31
C GLU A 70 -8.62 -4.44 -5.59
N ARG A 71 -9.11 -4.96 -4.47
CA ARG A 71 -10.30 -4.45 -3.79
C ARG A 71 -10.00 -3.25 -2.88
N ALA A 72 -8.93 -3.32 -2.09
CA ALA A 72 -8.57 -2.25 -1.17
C ALA A 72 -7.65 -1.21 -1.83
N VAL A 73 -6.46 -1.62 -2.26
CA VAL A 73 -5.43 -0.65 -2.70
C VAL A 73 -5.87 0.07 -4.00
N ILE A 74 -6.31 -0.68 -5.00
CA ILE A 74 -6.75 -0.14 -6.29
C ILE A 74 -8.22 0.29 -6.23
N GLY A 75 -9.10 -0.57 -5.68
CA GLY A 75 -10.55 -0.35 -5.65
C GLY A 75 -10.97 0.88 -4.85
N LEU A 76 -10.33 1.14 -3.70
CA LEU A 76 -10.53 2.38 -2.93
C LEU A 76 -9.59 3.50 -3.35
N ASN A 77 -8.75 3.28 -4.37
CA ASN A 77 -7.74 4.22 -4.84
C ASN A 77 -6.77 4.70 -3.74
N LEU A 78 -6.41 3.84 -2.78
CA LEU A 78 -5.47 4.20 -1.70
C LEU A 78 -4.08 4.51 -2.26
N CYS A 79 -3.62 3.75 -3.24
CA CYS A 79 -2.40 4.07 -3.98
C CYS A 79 -2.76 4.46 -5.41
N PRO A 80 -2.64 5.74 -5.80
CA PRO A 80 -2.99 6.19 -7.15
C PRO A 80 -2.08 5.61 -8.23
N PHE A 81 -0.93 5.06 -7.86
CA PHE A 81 0.06 4.49 -8.76
C PHE A 81 -0.16 3.00 -9.04
N ALA A 82 -0.81 2.29 -8.12
CA ALA A 82 -0.91 0.83 -8.15
C ALA A 82 -1.63 0.31 -9.40
N LYS A 83 -2.69 0.99 -9.87
CA LYS A 83 -3.49 0.52 -10.99
C LYS A 83 -2.67 0.36 -12.27
N ALA A 84 -1.83 1.35 -12.60
CA ALA A 84 -1.09 1.37 -13.86
C ALA A 84 -0.05 0.24 -13.94
N VAL A 85 0.72 0.05 -12.87
CA VAL A 85 1.73 -1.03 -12.79
C VAL A 85 1.07 -2.42 -12.72
N TYR A 86 -0.09 -2.52 -12.05
CA TYR A 86 -0.81 -3.78 -11.91
C TYR A 86 -1.37 -4.27 -13.26
N VAL A 87 -2.04 -3.40 -14.02
CA VAL A 87 -2.61 -3.79 -15.34
C VAL A 87 -1.54 -4.09 -16.38
N ARG A 88 -0.32 -3.58 -16.20
CA ARG A 88 0.84 -3.89 -17.04
C ARG A 88 1.59 -5.16 -16.62
N ASN A 89 1.11 -5.87 -15.59
CA ASN A 89 1.76 -7.05 -15.00
C ASN A 89 3.19 -6.79 -14.46
N GLN A 90 3.44 -5.55 -14.02
CA GLN A 90 4.75 -5.13 -13.50
C GLN A 90 4.87 -5.28 -11.98
N VAL A 91 3.80 -5.74 -11.31
CA VAL A 91 3.82 -6.07 -9.88
C VAL A 91 4.25 -7.53 -9.71
N ARG A 92 5.40 -7.71 -9.07
CA ARG A 92 5.89 -9.01 -8.64
C ARG A 92 5.38 -9.33 -7.24
N ILE A 93 4.89 -10.55 -7.03
CA ILE A 93 4.45 -11.03 -5.72
C ILE A 93 5.23 -12.30 -5.39
N VAL A 94 5.94 -12.28 -4.26
CA VAL A 94 6.71 -13.40 -3.74
C VAL A 94 6.16 -13.76 -2.38
N VAL A 95 5.57 -14.96 -2.29
CA VAL A 95 5.15 -15.54 -1.02
C VAL A 95 6.29 -16.38 -0.47
N SER A 96 6.88 -15.87 0.61
CA SER A 96 8.02 -16.49 1.30
C SER A 96 7.59 -17.69 2.14
N GLU A 97 8.43 -18.73 2.12
CA GLU A 97 8.37 -19.87 3.04
C GLU A 97 9.54 -19.87 4.05
N ALA A 98 10.22 -18.72 4.22
CA ALA A 98 11.35 -18.59 5.11
C ALA A 98 11.04 -19.14 6.51
N PRO A 99 11.91 -19.98 7.11
CA PRO A 99 11.64 -20.58 8.41
C PRO A 99 11.84 -19.59 9.57
N ASN A 100 12.51 -18.47 9.34
CA ASN A 100 12.83 -17.44 10.32
C ASN A 100 13.10 -16.08 9.66
N ALA A 101 13.20 -15.03 10.48
CA ALA A 101 13.38 -13.65 10.01
C ALA A 101 14.72 -13.43 9.28
N GLU A 102 15.79 -14.12 9.66
CA GLU A 102 17.10 -14.03 9.00
C GLU A 102 17.03 -14.50 7.54
N VAL A 103 16.35 -15.63 7.29
CA VAL A 103 16.16 -16.13 5.92
C VAL A 103 15.22 -15.22 5.14
N TRP A 104 14.18 -14.67 5.78
CA TRP A 104 13.27 -13.72 5.11
C TRP A 104 13.96 -12.40 4.75
N PHE A 105 14.86 -11.92 5.61
CA PHE A 105 15.72 -10.78 5.33
C PHE A 105 16.63 -11.02 4.13
N ALA A 106 17.28 -12.18 4.06
CA ALA A 106 18.10 -12.55 2.90
C ALA A 106 17.27 -12.68 1.59
N GLU A 107 15.97 -13.00 1.68
CA GLU A 107 15.06 -12.92 0.54
C GLU A 107 14.73 -11.48 0.15
N ALA A 108 14.53 -10.60 1.13
CA ALA A 108 14.34 -9.17 0.88
C ALA A 108 15.54 -8.57 0.13
N GLU A 109 16.77 -8.88 0.55
CA GLU A 109 18.00 -8.47 -0.14
C GLU A 109 18.02 -8.92 -1.60
N ARG A 110 17.74 -10.21 -1.86
CA ARG A 110 17.72 -10.75 -3.23
C ARG A 110 16.66 -10.06 -4.10
N GLU A 111 15.50 -9.75 -3.52
CA GLU A 111 14.43 -9.06 -4.25
C GLU A 111 14.75 -7.57 -4.47
N MET A 112 15.51 -6.91 -3.58
CA MET A 112 16.05 -5.57 -3.81
C MET A 112 17.03 -5.55 -4.98
N GLU A 113 18.01 -6.45 -4.98
CA GLU A 113 18.99 -6.59 -6.07
C GLU A 113 18.30 -6.90 -7.40
N LEU A 114 17.39 -7.88 -7.40
CA LEU A 114 16.60 -8.24 -8.58
C LEU A 114 15.82 -7.04 -9.12
N LEU A 115 15.16 -6.29 -8.24
CA LEU A 115 14.40 -5.11 -8.64
C LEU A 115 15.34 -4.04 -9.19
N ALA A 116 16.46 -3.75 -8.52
CA ALA A 116 17.44 -2.77 -8.99
C ALA A 116 17.98 -3.09 -10.41
N GLU A 117 18.26 -4.37 -10.69
CA GLU A 117 18.85 -4.81 -11.96
C GLU A 117 17.84 -5.03 -13.09
N THR A 118 16.59 -5.33 -12.77
CA THR A 118 15.55 -5.60 -13.77
C THR A 118 14.99 -4.30 -14.35
N SER A 119 14.61 -4.27 -15.63
CA SER A 119 13.90 -3.11 -16.20
C SER A 119 12.52 -2.94 -15.56
N ALA A 120 12.12 -1.68 -15.30
CA ALA A 120 10.78 -1.32 -14.83
C ALA A 120 9.67 -1.78 -15.80
N ASP A 121 9.99 -1.99 -17.08
CA ASP A 121 9.04 -2.54 -18.06
C ASP A 121 8.65 -3.99 -17.74
N ILE A 122 9.49 -4.72 -17.00
CA ILE A 122 9.32 -6.13 -16.63
C ILE A 122 8.83 -6.26 -15.17
N ILE A 123 9.55 -5.61 -14.24
CA ILE A 123 9.21 -5.56 -12.82
C ILE A 123 9.39 -4.12 -12.33
N ASP A 124 8.30 -3.47 -11.95
CA ASP A 124 8.32 -2.11 -11.42
C ASP A 124 8.30 -2.11 -9.88
N THR A 125 7.56 -3.05 -9.28
CA THR A 125 7.53 -3.23 -7.82
C THR A 125 7.51 -4.69 -7.41
N THR A 126 7.96 -4.96 -6.19
CA THR A 126 7.90 -6.30 -5.57
C THR A 126 7.15 -6.24 -4.24
N LEU A 127 6.13 -7.07 -4.10
CA LEU A 127 5.49 -7.41 -2.82
C LEU A 127 6.11 -8.72 -2.30
N LEU A 128 6.88 -8.62 -1.23
CA LEU A 128 7.43 -9.77 -0.52
C LEU A 128 6.55 -10.06 0.70
N VAL A 129 5.81 -11.15 0.64
CA VAL A 129 4.73 -11.51 1.57
C VAL A 129 5.15 -12.70 2.41
N HIS A 130 4.90 -12.66 3.73
CA HIS A 130 5.20 -13.80 4.59
C HIS A 130 3.99 -14.20 5.46
N PRO A 131 3.39 -15.40 5.26
CA PRO A 131 2.15 -15.76 5.93
C PRO A 131 2.30 -16.22 7.40
N LYS A 132 3.51 -16.63 7.82
CA LYS A 132 3.75 -17.29 9.12
C LYS A 132 4.63 -16.53 10.13
N LEU A 133 5.52 -15.65 9.68
CA LEU A 133 6.47 -14.91 10.54
C LEU A 133 5.95 -13.50 10.84
N LEU A 134 6.54 -12.88 11.87
CA LEU A 134 6.32 -11.48 12.28
C LEU A 134 4.85 -11.08 12.29
N ARG A 135 4.01 -11.90 12.93
CA ARG A 135 2.56 -11.64 13.11
C ARG A 135 2.28 -10.60 14.20
N ASP A 136 3.27 -10.34 15.06
CA ASP A 136 3.24 -9.20 15.95
C ASP A 136 3.72 -7.96 15.19
N PHE A 137 2.99 -6.85 15.33
CA PHE A 137 3.29 -5.64 14.57
C PHE A 137 4.58 -4.97 15.03
N MET A 138 4.91 -5.03 16.32
CA MET A 138 6.11 -4.37 16.83
C MET A 138 7.37 -5.09 16.37
N ASP A 139 7.36 -6.43 16.41
CA ASP A 139 8.45 -7.25 15.87
C ASP A 139 8.62 -7.03 14.35
N PHE A 140 7.50 -6.91 13.61
CA PHE A 140 7.52 -6.57 12.19
C PHE A 140 8.08 -5.18 11.93
N ASN A 141 7.70 -4.18 12.73
CA ASN A 141 8.16 -2.81 12.58
C ASN A 141 9.67 -2.67 12.86
N GLU A 142 10.19 -3.38 13.85
CA GLU A 142 11.65 -3.47 14.09
C GLU A 142 12.37 -4.10 12.89
N PHE A 143 11.81 -5.17 12.34
CA PHE A 143 12.34 -5.83 11.14
C PHE A 143 12.37 -4.91 9.92
N VAL A 144 11.33 -4.08 9.72
CA VAL A 144 11.31 -3.08 8.63
C VAL A 144 12.50 -2.13 8.76
N GLY A 145 12.82 -1.66 9.97
CA GLY A 145 13.99 -0.80 10.19
C GLY A 145 15.32 -1.47 9.80
N ILE A 146 15.47 -2.77 10.05
CA ILE A 146 16.66 -3.54 9.62
C ILE A 146 16.73 -3.64 8.09
N VAL A 147 15.59 -3.82 7.43
CA VAL A 147 15.48 -3.88 5.97
C VAL A 147 15.81 -2.52 5.32
N GLU A 148 15.40 -1.41 5.93
CA GLU A 148 15.75 -0.06 5.51
C GLU A 148 17.24 0.24 5.68
N GLU A 149 17.86 -0.17 6.80
CA GLU A 149 19.31 -0.05 6.99
C GLU A 149 20.08 -0.80 5.90
N ARG A 150 19.58 -1.97 5.48
CA ARG A 150 20.18 -2.75 4.38
C ARG A 150 20.05 -2.07 3.02
N LEU A 151 18.98 -1.30 2.76
CA LEU A 151 18.90 -0.49 1.54
C LEU A 151 20.02 0.56 1.48
N GLU A 152 20.29 1.24 2.60
CA GLU A 152 21.41 2.20 2.70
C GLU A 152 22.76 1.48 2.48
N GLU A 153 22.97 0.31 3.09
CA GLU A 153 24.21 -0.48 2.94
C GLU A 153 24.46 -0.94 1.50
N LEU A 154 23.40 -1.17 0.71
CA LEU A 154 23.48 -1.57 -0.70
C LEU A 154 23.56 -0.36 -1.66
N GLU A 155 23.59 0.87 -1.15
CA GLU A 155 23.51 2.12 -1.94
C GLU A 155 22.25 2.15 -2.83
N LEU A 156 21.15 1.56 -2.33
CA LEU A 156 19.84 1.56 -2.99
C LEU A 156 18.89 2.61 -2.40
N ASP A 157 19.32 3.36 -1.38
CA ASP A 157 18.61 4.56 -0.92
C ASP A 157 18.56 5.62 -2.04
N GLY A 158 17.40 6.27 -2.23
CA GLY A 158 17.19 7.15 -3.38
C GLY A 158 16.90 6.42 -4.70
N VAL A 159 17.00 5.08 -4.72
CA VAL A 159 16.69 4.23 -5.88
C VAL A 159 15.44 3.41 -5.62
N LEU A 160 15.42 2.73 -4.47
CA LEU A 160 14.30 1.93 -3.98
C LEU A 160 13.87 2.45 -2.61
N GLN A 161 12.57 2.39 -2.35
CA GLN A 161 11.99 2.58 -1.04
C GLN A 161 11.29 1.30 -0.57
N VAL A 162 11.20 1.13 0.75
CA VAL A 162 10.39 0.09 1.40
C VAL A 162 9.13 0.74 1.95
N ALA A 163 7.96 0.27 1.51
CA ALA A 163 6.70 0.50 2.20
C ALA A 163 6.29 -0.78 2.92
N SER A 164 5.65 -0.64 4.09
CA SER A 164 5.30 -1.78 4.94
C SER A 164 3.79 -1.90 5.14
N PHE A 165 3.30 -3.15 5.11
CA PHE A 165 1.91 -3.48 5.35
C PHE A 165 1.81 -4.67 6.31
N HIS A 166 0.87 -4.60 7.24
CA HIS A 166 0.72 -5.62 8.28
C HIS A 166 -0.75 -5.81 8.68
N PRO A 167 -1.22 -7.03 9.02
CA PRO A 167 -2.61 -7.26 9.45
C PRO A 167 -3.02 -6.46 10.68
N ARG A 168 -2.04 -6.12 11.51
CA ARG A 168 -2.19 -5.33 12.73
C ARG A 168 -1.48 -3.99 12.64
N PHE A 169 -1.30 -3.45 11.42
CA PHE A 169 -0.69 -2.14 11.24
C PHE A 169 -1.38 -1.09 12.13
N GLN A 170 -0.58 -0.22 12.71
CA GLN A 170 -0.99 0.87 13.59
C GLN A 170 -0.03 2.05 13.37
N PHE A 171 -0.58 3.22 13.04
CA PHE A 171 0.20 4.46 13.03
C PHE A 171 0.51 4.90 14.46
N ASP A 172 1.64 5.59 14.62
CA ASP A 172 2.00 6.17 15.91
C ASP A 172 0.89 7.10 16.44
N GLY A 173 0.61 7.01 17.74
CA GLY A 173 -0.43 7.80 18.40
C GLY A 173 -1.89 7.40 18.13
N THR A 174 -2.17 6.39 17.29
CA THR A 174 -3.54 5.90 17.03
C THR A 174 -3.92 4.73 17.94
N ALA A 175 -5.21 4.47 18.16
CA ALA A 175 -5.68 3.23 18.77
C ALA A 175 -5.60 2.04 17.78
N PRO A 176 -5.39 0.80 18.25
CA PRO A 176 -5.26 -0.38 17.38
C PRO A 176 -6.48 -0.68 16.51
N ASP A 177 -7.65 -0.11 16.77
CA ASP A 177 -8.89 -0.26 16.02
C ASP A 177 -9.36 1.08 15.43
N GLU A 178 -8.46 2.02 15.19
CA GLU A 178 -8.78 3.17 14.35
C GLU A 178 -8.82 2.78 12.87
N ILE A 179 -9.89 3.16 12.18
CA ILE A 179 -10.12 2.80 10.77
C ILE A 179 -9.05 3.40 9.85
N GLY A 180 -8.43 4.53 10.23
CA GLY A 180 -7.31 5.13 9.50
C GLY A 180 -6.12 4.17 9.36
N ASN A 181 -5.89 3.27 10.32
CA ASN A 181 -4.82 2.27 10.23
C ASN A 181 -5.00 1.28 9.08
N TYR A 182 -6.22 1.13 8.57
CA TYR A 182 -6.53 0.17 7.52
C TYR A 182 -6.02 0.59 6.14
N THR A 183 -5.52 1.83 5.98
CA THR A 183 -4.79 2.23 4.76
C THR A 183 -3.56 1.38 4.50
N ASN A 184 -2.95 0.86 5.58
CA ASN A 184 -1.73 0.06 5.55
C ASN A 184 -1.95 -1.36 6.09
N ARG A 185 -3.20 -1.78 6.32
CA ARG A 185 -3.50 -3.18 6.65
C ARG A 185 -3.53 -4.05 5.42
N SER A 186 -2.86 -5.18 5.54
CA SER A 186 -2.81 -6.27 4.55
C SER A 186 -3.23 -7.59 5.18
N PRO A 187 -3.53 -8.64 4.40
CA PRO A 187 -3.88 -9.94 4.94
C PRO A 187 -2.69 -10.66 5.61
N TRP A 188 -1.45 -10.32 5.22
CA TRP A 188 -0.20 -10.85 5.79
C TRP A 188 0.88 -9.77 5.89
N PRO A 189 1.86 -9.93 6.78
CA PRO A 189 3.09 -9.13 6.78
C PRO A 189 3.68 -9.05 5.37
N THR A 190 3.86 -7.83 4.88
CA THR A 190 4.28 -7.57 3.49
C THR A 190 5.24 -6.40 3.45
N LEU A 191 6.41 -6.62 2.85
CA LEU A 191 7.30 -5.57 2.39
C LEU A 191 6.97 -5.23 0.94
N HIS A 192 6.88 -3.95 0.63
CA HIS A 192 6.67 -3.46 -0.73
C HIS A 192 7.90 -2.66 -1.16
N LEU A 193 8.70 -3.26 -2.04
CA LEU A 193 9.84 -2.62 -2.67
C LEU A 193 9.36 -1.85 -3.89
N ILE A 194 9.63 -0.55 -3.92
CA ILE A 194 9.14 0.37 -4.97
C ILE A 194 10.30 1.21 -5.47
N ARG A 195 10.38 1.44 -6.79
CA ARG A 195 11.36 2.36 -7.36
C ARG A 195 10.96 3.81 -7.12
N GLU A 196 11.87 4.61 -6.58
CA GLU A 196 11.66 6.05 -6.42
C GLU A 196 11.44 6.74 -7.77
N ALA A 197 12.23 6.38 -8.79
CA ALA A 197 12.05 6.91 -10.14
C ALA A 197 10.66 6.61 -10.75
N SER A 198 9.98 5.56 -10.30
CA SER A 198 8.61 5.26 -10.75
C SER A 198 7.57 6.10 -10.02
N ILE A 199 7.83 6.44 -8.76
CA ILE A 199 7.00 7.37 -7.97
C ILE A 199 7.15 8.77 -8.55
N ASP A 200 8.37 9.24 -8.78
CA ASP A 200 8.64 10.57 -9.34
C ASP A 200 7.89 10.80 -10.65
N ARG A 201 7.98 9.84 -11.58
CA ARG A 201 7.23 9.90 -12.85
C ARG A 201 5.72 9.96 -12.64
N ALA A 202 5.21 9.31 -11.59
CA ALA A 202 3.79 9.32 -11.31
C ALA A 202 3.35 10.63 -10.64
N VAL A 203 4.18 11.20 -9.75
CA VAL A 203 4.01 12.51 -9.11
C VAL A 203 4.00 13.63 -10.15
N GLU A 204 4.87 13.59 -11.16
CA GLU A 204 4.87 14.58 -12.26
C GLU A 204 3.51 14.71 -12.96
N SER A 205 2.70 13.65 -12.94
CA SER A 205 1.38 13.60 -13.58
C SER A 205 0.22 13.93 -12.62
N MET A 206 0.48 14.16 -11.34
CA MET A 206 -0.53 14.34 -10.30
C MET A 206 -0.22 15.52 -9.37
N PRO A 207 -1.11 16.53 -9.29
CA PRO A 207 -1.03 17.55 -8.24
C PRO A 207 -1.22 16.92 -6.85
N ASP A 208 -0.55 17.48 -5.84
CA ASP A 208 -0.80 17.27 -4.40
C ASP A 208 -0.54 15.85 -3.85
N THR A 209 0.59 15.24 -4.21
CA THR A 209 0.99 13.92 -3.67
C THR A 209 1.26 13.91 -2.17
N ASP A 210 1.59 15.06 -1.59
CA ASP A 210 1.87 15.23 -0.14
C ASP A 210 0.62 14.98 0.74
N GLU A 211 -0.57 14.96 0.13
CA GLU A 211 -1.86 14.79 0.80
C GLU A 211 -2.46 13.38 0.59
N ILE A 212 -1.74 12.47 -0.08
CA ILE A 212 -2.22 11.10 -0.34
C ILE A 212 -2.61 10.41 0.95
N TRP A 213 -1.79 10.52 2.00
CA TRP A 213 -2.10 9.89 3.29
C TRP A 213 -3.37 10.45 3.92
N LYS A 214 -3.58 11.78 3.91
CA LYS A 214 -4.79 12.41 4.47
C LYS A 214 -6.04 11.99 3.71
N ARG A 215 -5.94 11.96 2.37
CA ARG A 215 -7.01 11.46 1.51
C ARG A 215 -7.33 9.99 1.78
N ASN A 216 -6.31 9.16 2.00
CA ASN A 216 -6.50 7.74 2.30
C ASN A 216 -7.19 7.55 3.65
N VAL A 217 -6.76 8.27 4.69
CA VAL A 217 -7.43 8.25 6.00
C VAL A 217 -8.88 8.72 5.88
N ALA A 218 -9.13 9.85 5.22
CA ALA A 218 -10.49 10.35 5.00
C ALA A 218 -11.37 9.36 4.20
N THR A 219 -10.78 8.65 3.22
CA THR A 219 -11.46 7.57 2.48
C THR A 219 -11.85 6.43 3.43
N MET A 220 -10.94 6.02 4.32
CA MET A 220 -11.20 4.97 5.29
C MET A 220 -12.24 5.38 6.34
N GLU A 221 -12.21 6.62 6.80
CA GLU A 221 -13.20 7.18 7.72
C GLU A 221 -14.60 7.23 7.08
N ALA A 222 -14.68 7.67 5.83
CA ALA A 222 -15.95 7.69 5.08
C ALA A 222 -16.47 6.28 4.76
N LEU A 223 -15.58 5.33 4.47
CA LEU A 223 -15.93 3.93 4.23
C LEU A 223 -16.45 3.26 5.51
N GLY A 224 -15.79 3.53 6.63
CA GLY A 224 -16.07 2.90 7.92
C GLY A 224 -15.85 1.39 7.92
N TYR A 225 -16.17 0.78 9.06
CA TYR A 225 -16.02 -0.67 9.26
C TYR A 225 -16.93 -1.51 8.38
N ASP A 226 -18.18 -1.07 8.20
CA ASP A 226 -19.15 -1.79 7.38
C ASP A 226 -18.73 -1.84 5.92
N GLY A 227 -18.28 -0.70 5.37
CA GLY A 227 -17.77 -0.61 4.01
C GLY A 227 -16.49 -1.45 3.84
N TRP A 228 -15.57 -1.40 4.80
CA TRP A 228 -14.37 -2.24 4.77
C TRP A 228 -14.72 -3.73 4.77
N ASN A 229 -15.61 -4.17 5.65
CA ASN A 229 -16.01 -5.57 5.74
C ASN A 229 -16.74 -6.05 4.47
N ALA A 230 -17.54 -5.17 3.86
CA ALA A 230 -18.24 -5.46 2.61
C ALA A 230 -17.28 -5.76 1.44
N LEU A 231 -16.05 -5.22 1.45
CA LEU A 231 -15.05 -5.53 0.41
C LEU A 231 -14.67 -7.01 0.36
N TRP A 232 -14.86 -7.76 1.45
CA TRP A 232 -14.43 -9.15 1.56
C TRP A 232 -15.55 -10.15 1.36
N ASN A 233 -16.80 -9.69 1.33
CA ASN A 233 -17.93 -10.54 1.03
C ASN A 233 -17.89 -10.88 -0.46
N ASP A 234 -17.99 -12.17 -0.79
CA ASP A 234 -18.08 -12.67 -2.17
C ASP A 234 -19.51 -12.60 -2.70
N ASP A 235 -20.21 -11.50 -2.46
CA ASP A 235 -21.50 -11.26 -3.13
C ASP A 235 -21.24 -10.56 -4.46
N PRO A 236 -21.44 -11.25 -5.61
CA PRO A 236 -21.32 -10.61 -6.92
C PRO A 236 -22.51 -9.69 -7.22
N GLU A 237 -23.58 -9.71 -6.41
CA GLU A 237 -24.82 -8.96 -6.63
C GLU A 237 -25.46 -8.60 -5.28
N GLY A 238 -25.52 -7.31 -4.94
CA GLY A 238 -26.06 -6.88 -3.64
C GLY A 238 -26.40 -5.39 -3.55
N ALA A 239 -26.93 -4.81 -4.63
CA ALA A 239 -27.65 -3.54 -4.56
C ALA A 239 -29.14 -3.83 -4.34
N HIS A 240 -29.64 -3.47 -3.15
CA HIS A 240 -31.07 -3.34 -2.87
C HIS A 240 -31.43 -1.86 -2.75
#